data_AF-A0A8T0NWP7-F1
#
_entry.id   AF-A0A8T0NWP7-F1
#
_cell.length_a   1.000
_cell.length_b   1.000
_cell.length_c   1.000
_cell.angle_alpha   90.00
_cell.angle_beta   90.00
_cell.angle_gamma   90.00
#
_symmetry.space_group_name_H-M   'P 1'
#
loop_
_entity.id
_entity.type
_entity.pdbx_description
1 polymer ?
#
loop_
_entity_poly.entity_id
_entity_poly.type
_entity_poly.pdbx_seq_one_letter_code
_entity_poly.pdbx_strand_id
1 'polypeptide(L)'
;MLLRLKIVGVHSVVPAPAPGPPGGGHDHGAACATAPRRSPAAGAGRRRRRSVAVAMALKEEPESGRSGFAGGGPSWDPGLEIQVPFEQRPVNEYSALKDSVLYSWAELSPGSFFLRLGGLWMVTFTVLAAPIAAASFNPGKDPLKFVLAAGIGTLLLVSLVVLRIYLGWSYVGDRLLSAVVPYEETGWYDGQMWVKPPEVLARDRLLGSYKVKPVINLLKQTLVGTGALLVGAVSLFAFAAPVEDFLHSLNQPPSAASSSKPSLRREELLRLPVEVMQDDDLAAAAAEAADGRPVYCRDRYYRALAGGQYCKWDDLLN
;
A
#
# COMPACT_ATOMS: atom_id res chain seq x y z
N MET A 1 -12.80 19.40 -55.28
CA MET A 1 -13.49 20.57 -54.69
C MET A 1 -12.46 21.40 -53.93
N LEU A 2 -12.36 22.69 -54.27
CA LEU A 2 -11.34 23.62 -53.82
C LEU A 2 -11.50 23.97 -52.32
N LEU A 3 -10.47 23.78 -51.50
CA LEU A 3 -10.40 24.41 -50.18
C LEU A 3 -9.97 25.87 -50.35
N ARG A 4 -10.91 26.81 -50.15
CA ARG A 4 -10.58 28.23 -49.98
C ARG A 4 -10.20 28.50 -48.52
N LEU A 5 -8.94 28.85 -48.28
CA LEU A 5 -8.49 29.45 -47.02
C LEU A 5 -9.02 30.88 -46.92
N LYS A 6 -9.86 31.18 -45.92
CA LYS A 6 -10.32 32.55 -45.62
C LYS A 6 -9.54 33.02 -44.38
N ILE A 7 -8.55 33.87 -44.59
CA ILE A 7 -7.80 34.52 -43.50
C ILE A 7 -8.61 35.74 -43.05
N VAL A 8 -9.10 35.72 -41.82
CA VAL A 8 -9.72 36.88 -41.17
C VAL A 8 -8.75 37.38 -40.11
N GLY A 9 -8.20 38.58 -40.31
CA GLY A 9 -7.38 39.27 -39.32
C GLY A 9 -8.25 39.99 -38.31
N VAL A 10 -8.04 39.74 -37.02
CA VAL A 10 -8.70 40.47 -35.93
C VAL A 10 -7.67 41.37 -35.27
N HIS A 11 -7.85 42.68 -35.38
CA HIS A 11 -7.11 43.69 -34.62
C HIS A 11 -7.66 43.77 -33.19
N SER A 12 -6.78 43.69 -32.20
CA SER A 12 -7.14 43.91 -30.79
C SER A 12 -7.28 45.40 -30.52
N VAL A 13 -8.47 45.85 -30.11
CA VAL A 13 -8.74 47.19 -29.61
C VAL A 13 -8.41 47.21 -28.12
N VAL A 14 -7.47 48.08 -27.72
CA VAL A 14 -7.13 48.34 -26.32
C VAL A 14 -8.17 49.30 -25.73
N PRO A 15 -8.78 49.02 -24.55
CA PRO A 15 -9.72 49.94 -23.93
C PRO A 15 -8.98 51.08 -23.21
N ALA A 16 -9.49 52.30 -23.36
CA ALA A 16 -9.00 53.51 -22.69
C ALA A 16 -9.36 53.52 -21.18
N PRO A 17 -8.52 54.12 -20.31
CA PRO A 17 -8.77 54.17 -18.87
C PRO A 17 -9.80 55.26 -18.48
N ALA A 18 -10.60 54.97 -17.45
CA ALA A 18 -11.66 55.81 -16.90
C ALA A 18 -11.13 57.06 -16.14
N PRO A 19 -11.90 58.16 -16.06
CA PRO A 19 -11.46 59.39 -15.38
C PRO A 19 -11.64 59.32 -13.85
N GLY A 20 -10.64 59.81 -13.12
CA GLY A 20 -10.66 59.98 -11.66
C GLY A 20 -11.37 61.27 -11.20
N PRO A 21 -11.62 61.41 -9.88
CA PRO A 21 -12.44 62.49 -9.31
C PRO A 21 -11.66 63.79 -9.05
N PRO A 22 -12.33 64.93 -8.79
CA PRO A 22 -11.70 66.25 -8.82
C PRO A 22 -11.13 66.67 -7.45
N GLY A 23 -9.91 67.19 -7.49
CA GLY A 23 -9.27 68.06 -6.50
C GLY A 23 -8.16 68.79 -7.27
N GLY A 24 -7.95 70.10 -7.20
CA GLY A 24 -8.02 70.99 -6.06
C GLY A 24 -6.60 71.53 -5.85
N GLY A 25 -6.30 72.72 -6.41
CA GLY A 25 -5.21 73.59 -5.93
C GLY A 25 -3.86 73.56 -6.66
N HIS A 26 -3.48 74.75 -7.11
CA HIS A 26 -2.14 75.38 -7.08
C HIS A 26 -0.98 74.82 -7.94
N ASP A 27 -0.66 75.64 -8.96
CA ASP A 27 0.61 76.35 -9.14
C ASP A 27 1.90 75.70 -9.68
N HIS A 28 2.42 76.42 -10.69
CA HIS A 28 3.81 76.64 -11.12
C HIS A 28 4.61 75.54 -11.84
N GLY A 29 4.95 75.84 -13.10
CA GLY A 29 6.34 76.20 -13.41
C GLY A 29 7.14 75.29 -14.34
N ALA A 30 7.50 75.84 -15.49
CA ALA A 30 8.79 75.72 -16.21
C ALA A 30 9.27 74.31 -16.63
N ALA A 31 9.29 73.96 -17.93
CA ALA A 31 10.16 74.44 -19.01
C ALA A 31 11.52 73.72 -19.14
N CYS A 32 11.79 73.32 -20.39
CA CYS A 32 13.08 73.33 -21.10
C CYS A 32 14.14 72.27 -20.76
N ALA A 33 14.53 71.45 -21.75
CA ALA A 33 15.74 71.71 -22.55
C ALA A 33 16.25 70.46 -23.30
N THR A 34 16.28 70.64 -24.63
CA THR A 34 17.12 70.09 -25.70
C THR A 34 18.44 69.33 -25.37
N ALA A 35 18.50 68.09 -25.90
CA ALA A 35 19.47 67.55 -26.88
C ALA A 35 20.96 67.32 -26.47
N PRO A 36 21.81 66.72 -27.33
CA PRO A 36 21.88 65.28 -27.63
C PRO A 36 23.32 64.73 -27.50
N ARG A 37 23.54 63.39 -27.48
CA ARG A 37 24.65 62.71 -28.19
C ARG A 37 24.80 61.21 -27.92
N ARG A 38 25.25 60.52 -28.99
CA ARG A 38 26.09 59.31 -29.06
C ARG A 38 25.42 57.94 -28.90
N SER A 39 25.26 57.26 -30.04
CA SER A 39 25.40 55.80 -30.14
C SER A 39 26.82 55.37 -29.75
N PRO A 40 26.99 54.11 -29.31
CA PRO A 40 27.39 53.11 -30.30
C PRO A 40 26.65 51.77 -30.17
N ALA A 41 26.83 50.97 -31.22
CA ALA A 41 26.22 49.69 -31.48
C ALA A 41 26.45 48.62 -30.38
N ALA A 42 25.43 47.81 -30.15
CA ALA A 42 25.56 46.48 -29.55
C ALA A 42 24.50 45.56 -30.16
N GLY A 43 24.96 44.43 -30.72
CA GLY A 43 24.11 43.41 -31.31
C GLY A 43 23.19 42.76 -30.27
N ALA A 44 21.98 42.42 -30.69
CA ALA A 44 21.05 41.64 -29.89
C ALA A 44 20.40 40.58 -30.77
N GLY A 45 20.64 39.32 -30.40
CA GLY A 45 20.20 38.13 -31.12
C GLY A 45 18.68 38.03 -31.25
N ARG A 46 18.27 37.47 -32.39
CA ARG A 46 16.89 37.01 -32.64
C ARG A 46 16.50 35.94 -31.63
N ARG A 47 15.81 36.32 -30.55
CA ARG A 47 15.02 35.38 -29.73
C ARG A 47 13.77 34.96 -30.52
N ARG A 48 13.85 33.80 -31.16
CA ARG A 48 12.72 33.12 -31.81
C ARG A 48 11.77 32.60 -30.70
N ARG A 49 10.74 33.38 -30.35
CA ARG A 49 9.65 32.89 -29.49
C ARG A 49 8.90 31.78 -30.24
N ARG A 50 9.01 30.53 -29.76
CA ARG A 50 8.13 29.43 -30.17
C ARG A 50 6.83 29.58 -29.38
N SER A 51 5.76 30.00 -30.04
CA SER A 51 4.40 29.85 -29.53
C SER A 51 3.96 28.40 -29.72
N VAL A 52 3.64 27.72 -28.62
CA VAL A 52 2.98 26.42 -28.64
C VAL A 52 1.48 26.70 -28.65
N ALA A 53 0.80 26.35 -29.73
CA ALA A 53 -0.65 26.37 -29.81
C ALA A 53 -1.19 25.03 -29.28
N VAL A 54 -1.91 25.06 -28.16
CA VAL A 54 -2.69 23.93 -27.67
C VAL A 54 -4.06 24.02 -28.33
N ALA A 55 -4.33 23.12 -29.27
CA ALA A 55 -5.66 22.97 -29.86
C ALA A 55 -6.52 22.16 -28.88
N MET A 56 -7.45 22.83 -28.19
CA MET A 56 -8.55 22.16 -27.50
C MET A 56 -9.61 21.81 -28.54
N ALA A 57 -9.78 20.51 -28.80
CA ALA A 57 -10.86 20.00 -29.64
C ALA A 57 -12.18 20.09 -28.86
N LEU A 58 -13.01 21.09 -29.17
CA LEU A 58 -14.42 21.06 -28.79
C LEU A 58 -15.10 19.98 -29.64
N LYS A 59 -15.63 18.96 -28.98
CA LYS A 59 -16.46 17.93 -29.60
C LYS A 59 -17.82 18.53 -29.92
N GLU A 60 -18.04 18.90 -31.17
CA GLU A 60 -19.38 19.22 -31.69
C GLU A 60 -20.15 17.91 -31.89
N GLU A 61 -21.31 17.80 -31.24
CA GLU A 61 -22.29 16.73 -31.47
C GLU A 61 -23.01 16.98 -32.80
N PRO A 62 -23.05 16.03 -33.74
CA PRO A 62 -23.83 16.20 -34.96
C PRO A 62 -25.32 16.00 -34.66
N GLU A 63 -26.17 16.93 -35.10
CA GLU A 63 -27.62 16.77 -35.16
C GLU A 63 -27.97 15.41 -35.77
N SER A 64 -28.65 14.56 -34.99
CA SER A 64 -29.08 13.25 -35.45
C SER A 64 -30.19 13.40 -36.48
N GLY A 65 -29.85 13.19 -37.75
CA GLY A 65 -30.82 12.99 -38.82
C GLY A 65 -31.70 11.77 -38.50
N ARG A 66 -33.02 11.98 -38.55
CA ARG A 66 -34.05 10.94 -38.47
C ARG A 66 -33.82 9.91 -39.58
N SER A 67 -33.31 8.72 -39.23
CA SER A 67 -33.48 7.52 -40.03
C SER A 67 -34.31 6.52 -39.21
N GLY A 68 -35.53 6.28 -39.69
CA GLY A 68 -36.45 5.32 -39.08
C GLY A 68 -35.95 3.90 -39.27
N PHE A 69 -35.49 3.27 -38.21
CA PHE A 69 -35.31 1.83 -38.12
C PHE A 69 -36.60 1.21 -37.58
N ALA A 70 -37.36 0.54 -38.45
CA ALA A 70 -38.52 -0.26 -38.07
C ALA A 70 -38.04 -1.51 -37.31
N GLY A 71 -38.02 -1.40 -35.99
CA GLY A 71 -37.48 -2.41 -35.07
C GLY A 71 -36.70 -1.84 -33.89
N GLY A 72 -36.68 -0.52 -33.69
CA GLY A 72 -36.01 0.12 -32.57
C GLY A 72 -36.70 -0.21 -31.25
N GLY A 73 -36.04 -0.99 -30.40
CA GLY A 73 -36.31 -0.93 -28.96
C GLY A 73 -36.17 0.51 -28.46
N PRO A 74 -36.74 0.84 -27.29
CA PRO A 74 -36.80 2.23 -26.80
C PRO A 74 -35.42 2.89 -26.89
N SER A 75 -35.30 3.90 -27.75
CA SER A 75 -34.11 4.75 -27.80
C SER A 75 -33.95 5.37 -26.41
N TRP A 76 -32.82 5.13 -25.77
CA TRP A 76 -32.52 5.71 -24.46
C TRP A 76 -32.69 7.22 -24.52
N ASP A 77 -33.62 7.77 -23.74
CA ASP A 77 -33.89 9.21 -23.67
C ASP A 77 -32.96 9.83 -22.61
N PRO A 78 -31.97 10.67 -23.01
CA PRO A 78 -31.05 11.31 -22.07
C PRO A 78 -31.76 12.24 -21.06
N GLY A 79 -33.00 12.66 -21.36
CA GLY A 79 -33.81 13.50 -20.48
C GLY A 79 -34.27 12.81 -19.20
N LEU A 80 -34.28 11.47 -19.16
CA LEU A 80 -34.73 10.70 -18.00
C LEU A 80 -33.84 10.85 -16.76
N GLU A 81 -32.57 11.24 -16.95
CA GLU A 81 -31.57 11.36 -15.88
C GLU A 81 -31.19 12.81 -15.57
N ILE A 82 -31.88 13.81 -16.13
CA ILE A 82 -31.47 15.22 -16.04
C ILE A 82 -31.55 15.81 -14.62
N GLN A 83 -32.36 15.22 -13.74
CA GLN A 83 -32.54 15.65 -12.35
C GLN A 83 -31.28 15.43 -11.52
N VAL A 84 -30.50 14.38 -11.80
CA VAL A 84 -29.30 14.06 -11.03
C VAL A 84 -28.06 14.63 -11.71
N PRO A 85 -27.23 15.42 -10.99
CA PRO A 85 -25.95 15.90 -11.49
C PRO A 85 -25.11 14.76 -12.07
N PHE A 86 -24.42 15.04 -13.19
CA PHE A 86 -23.73 14.02 -13.98
C PHE A 86 -22.80 13.13 -13.13
N GLU A 87 -21.97 13.72 -12.27
CA GLU A 87 -20.99 12.97 -11.45
C GLU A 87 -21.64 12.06 -10.39
N GLN A 88 -22.88 12.35 -9.98
CA GLN A 88 -23.59 11.60 -8.93
C GLN A 88 -24.47 10.48 -9.50
N ARG A 89 -24.42 10.27 -10.82
CA ARG A 89 -25.16 9.19 -11.46
C ARG A 89 -24.47 7.86 -11.17
N PRO A 90 -25.19 6.80 -10.75
CA PRO A 90 -24.58 5.51 -10.40
C PRO A 90 -23.69 4.91 -11.50
N VAL A 91 -24.02 5.13 -12.77
CA VAL A 91 -23.22 4.66 -13.91
C VAL A 91 -21.91 5.42 -14.05
N ASN A 92 -21.91 6.72 -13.75
CA ASN A 92 -20.72 7.56 -13.83
C ASN A 92 -19.80 7.31 -12.63
N GLU A 93 -20.35 7.09 -11.43
CA GLU A 93 -19.60 6.61 -10.27
C GLU A 93 -18.94 5.26 -10.55
N TYR A 94 -19.63 4.36 -11.26
CA TYR A 94 -19.06 3.09 -11.70
C TYR A 94 -17.92 3.25 -12.70
N SER A 95 -18.05 4.12 -13.71
CA SER A 95 -16.93 4.40 -14.62
C SER A 95 -15.74 5.05 -13.88
N ALA A 96 -16.00 6.01 -12.99
CA ALA A 96 -14.96 6.64 -12.19
C ALA A 96 -14.24 5.63 -11.28
N LEU A 97 -15.00 4.69 -10.68
CA LEU A 97 -14.44 3.60 -9.89
C LEU A 97 -13.53 2.71 -10.76
N LYS A 98 -13.95 2.37 -11.97
CA LYS A 98 -13.15 1.55 -12.88
C LYS A 98 -11.87 2.23 -13.36
N ASP A 99 -11.92 3.53 -13.59
CA ASP A 99 -10.75 4.29 -14.07
C ASP A 99 -9.69 4.47 -12.98
N SER A 100 -10.07 4.30 -11.72
CA SER A 100 -9.14 4.41 -10.61
C SER A 100 -8.18 3.21 -10.50
N VAL A 101 -6.90 3.49 -10.23
CA VAL A 101 -5.82 2.50 -10.29
C VAL A 101 -6.07 1.31 -9.36
N LEU A 102 -6.50 1.55 -8.12
CA LEU A 102 -6.69 0.48 -7.13
C LEU A 102 -7.92 -0.37 -7.41
N TYR A 103 -9.04 0.25 -7.79
CA TYR A 103 -10.30 -0.46 -7.93
C TYR A 103 -10.43 -1.15 -9.30
N SER A 104 -9.72 -0.65 -10.32
CA SER A 104 -9.59 -1.31 -11.63
C SER A 104 -9.07 -2.75 -11.51
N TRP A 105 -8.30 -3.06 -10.47
CA TRP A 105 -7.70 -4.40 -10.29
C TRP A 105 -8.75 -5.50 -10.19
N ALA A 106 -9.90 -5.18 -9.60
CA ALA A 106 -10.96 -6.14 -9.37
C ALA A 106 -11.75 -6.49 -10.65
N GLU A 107 -11.63 -5.68 -11.71
CA GLU A 107 -12.23 -5.98 -13.02
C GLU A 107 -11.39 -6.94 -13.86
N LEU A 108 -10.10 -7.11 -13.54
CA LEU A 108 -9.24 -8.02 -14.27
C LEU A 108 -9.70 -9.49 -14.09
N SER A 109 -9.22 -10.34 -15.00
CA SER A 109 -9.38 -11.79 -14.84
C SER A 109 -8.84 -12.24 -13.48
N PRO A 110 -9.44 -13.26 -12.83
CA PRO A 110 -9.04 -13.68 -11.49
C PRO A 110 -7.53 -13.95 -11.37
N GLY A 111 -6.92 -14.58 -12.38
CA GLY A 111 -5.48 -14.83 -12.39
C GLY A 111 -4.63 -13.56 -12.33
N SER A 112 -4.94 -12.57 -13.17
CA SER A 112 -4.23 -11.29 -13.19
C SER A 112 -4.45 -10.48 -11.90
N PHE A 113 -5.63 -10.57 -11.30
CA PHE A 113 -5.93 -9.99 -9.99
C PHE A 113 -5.01 -10.58 -8.91
N PHE A 114 -4.93 -11.92 -8.83
CA PHE A 114 -4.05 -12.59 -7.85
C PHE A 114 -2.57 -12.31 -8.10
N LEU A 115 -2.13 -12.19 -9.35
CA LEU A 115 -0.74 -11.81 -9.66
C LEU A 115 -0.41 -10.40 -9.16
N ARG A 116 -1.30 -9.42 -9.35
CA ARG A 116 -1.10 -8.06 -8.81
C ARG A 116 -1.11 -8.06 -7.29
N LEU A 117 -2.02 -8.82 -6.69
CA LEU A 117 -2.12 -8.94 -5.24
C LEU A 117 -0.88 -9.63 -4.64
N GLY A 118 -0.38 -10.69 -5.28
CA GLY A 118 0.86 -11.36 -4.92
C GLY A 118 2.08 -10.47 -5.10
N GLY A 119 2.13 -9.68 -6.17
CA GLY A 119 3.16 -8.66 -6.37
C GLY A 119 3.14 -7.59 -5.27
N LEU A 120 1.96 -7.08 -4.91
CA LEU A 120 1.79 -6.14 -3.79
C LEU A 120 2.24 -6.77 -2.47
N TRP A 121 1.88 -8.04 -2.22
CA TRP A 121 2.31 -8.79 -1.05
C TRP A 121 3.83 -8.92 -0.98
N MET A 122 4.49 -9.32 -2.08
CA MET A 122 5.96 -9.45 -2.14
C MET A 122 6.69 -8.12 -1.92
N VAL A 123 6.18 -7.03 -2.51
CA VAL A 123 6.79 -5.69 -2.35
C VAL A 123 6.63 -5.20 -0.91
N THR A 124 5.43 -5.32 -0.34
CA THR A 124 5.19 -4.90 1.05
C THR A 124 5.93 -5.80 2.05
N PHE A 125 6.11 -7.08 1.72
CA PHE A 125 6.93 -8.01 2.49
C PHE A 125 8.38 -7.57 2.56
N THR A 126 9.00 -7.33 1.40
CA THR A 126 10.43 -7.00 1.36
C THR A 126 10.73 -5.60 1.89
N VAL A 127 9.87 -4.62 1.59
CA VAL A 127 10.13 -3.20 1.94
C VAL A 127 9.73 -2.86 3.37
N LEU A 128 8.60 -3.38 3.87
CA LEU A 128 8.05 -2.99 5.17
C LEU A 128 8.17 -4.10 6.20
N ALA A 129 7.65 -5.29 5.92
CA ALA A 129 7.53 -6.30 6.96
C ALA A 129 8.85 -7.02 7.29
N ALA A 130 9.71 -7.27 6.30
CA ALA A 130 11.00 -7.90 6.49
C ALA A 130 11.95 -7.11 7.41
N PRO A 131 12.17 -5.78 7.24
CA PRO A 131 13.03 -5.05 8.18
C PRO A 131 12.45 -4.99 9.60
N ILE A 132 11.12 -4.89 9.73
CA ILE A 132 10.43 -4.90 11.03
C ILE A 132 10.57 -6.27 11.71
N ALA A 133 10.38 -7.36 10.96
CA ALA A 133 10.51 -8.71 11.47
C ALA A 133 11.97 -9.06 11.78
N ALA A 134 12.94 -8.57 11.00
CA ALA A 134 14.37 -8.81 11.23
C ALA A 134 14.87 -8.18 12.53
N ALA A 135 14.25 -7.08 12.95
CA ALA A 135 14.51 -6.47 14.26
C ALA A 135 13.95 -7.31 15.43
N SER A 136 12.90 -8.10 15.19
CA SER A 136 12.25 -8.93 16.22
C SER A 136 12.81 -10.34 16.28
N PHE A 137 13.07 -10.94 15.12
CA PHE A 137 13.56 -12.31 14.95
C PHE A 137 14.76 -12.30 14.00
N ASN A 138 15.89 -12.84 14.47
CA ASN A 138 17.08 -12.90 13.64
C ASN A 138 16.88 -13.96 12.52
N PRO A 139 17.00 -13.58 11.24
CA PRO A 139 16.73 -14.49 10.12
C PRO A 139 17.68 -15.69 10.06
N GLY A 140 18.86 -15.59 10.68
CA GLY A 140 19.83 -16.70 10.71
C GLY A 140 19.58 -17.72 11.83
N LYS A 141 18.88 -17.33 12.90
CA LYS A 141 18.59 -18.22 14.04
C LYS A 141 17.22 -18.88 13.89
N ASP A 142 16.19 -18.07 13.65
CA ASP A 142 14.79 -18.51 13.61
C ASP A 142 14.13 -18.08 12.28
N PRO A 143 14.50 -18.72 11.14
CA PRO A 143 13.99 -18.32 9.83
C PRO A 143 12.47 -18.50 9.71
N LEU A 144 11.90 -19.51 10.38
CA LEU A 144 10.46 -19.78 10.37
C LEU A 144 9.69 -18.68 11.10
N LYS A 145 10.06 -18.33 12.34
CA LYS A 145 9.45 -17.20 13.08
C LYS A 145 9.57 -15.89 12.31
N PHE A 146 10.71 -15.63 11.68
CA PHE A 146 10.93 -14.44 10.86
C PHE A 146 9.94 -14.35 9.69
N VAL A 147 9.83 -15.40 8.87
CA VAL A 147 8.93 -15.42 7.70
C VAL A 147 7.46 -15.35 8.12
N LEU A 148 7.09 -16.05 9.19
CA LEU A 148 5.71 -16.03 9.71
C LEU A 148 5.34 -14.65 10.27
N ALA A 149 6.21 -14.03 11.06
CA ALA A 149 5.98 -12.70 11.61
C ALA A 149 5.85 -11.64 10.50
N ALA A 150 6.79 -11.65 9.54
CA ALA A 150 6.71 -10.77 8.37
C ALA A 150 5.46 -11.06 7.52
N GLY A 151 5.14 -12.33 7.31
CA GLY A 151 3.99 -12.78 6.52
C GLY A 151 2.65 -12.37 7.12
N ILE A 152 2.47 -12.47 8.44
CA ILE A 152 1.25 -12.04 9.13
C ILE A 152 1.05 -10.53 8.95
N GLY A 153 2.12 -9.74 9.13
CA GLY A 153 2.06 -8.29 8.96
C GLY A 153 1.66 -7.85 7.55
N THR A 154 2.22 -8.50 6.52
CA THR A 154 1.88 -8.19 5.12
C THR A 154 0.50 -8.67 4.74
N LEU A 155 0.10 -9.87 5.17
CA LEU A 155 -1.24 -10.40 4.92
C LEU A 155 -2.30 -9.49 5.50
N LEU A 156 -2.07 -8.93 6.69
CA LEU A 156 -2.97 -7.95 7.29
C LEU A 156 -3.09 -6.70 6.41
N LEU A 157 -1.98 -6.11 5.97
CA LEU A 157 -2.00 -4.94 5.08
C LEU A 157 -2.72 -5.23 3.77
N VAL A 158 -2.41 -6.35 3.12
CA VAL A 158 -3.05 -6.78 1.87
C VAL A 158 -4.55 -7.01 2.08
N SER A 159 -4.96 -7.61 3.20
CA SER A 159 -6.38 -7.80 3.52
C SER A 159 -7.13 -6.48 3.67
N LEU A 160 -6.50 -5.44 4.25
CA LEU A 160 -7.08 -4.10 4.36
C LEU A 160 -7.23 -3.42 3.00
N VAL A 161 -6.29 -3.62 2.08
CA VAL A 161 -6.40 -3.10 0.71
C VAL A 161 -7.56 -3.79 -0.02
N VAL A 162 -7.70 -5.11 0.09
CA VAL A 162 -8.82 -5.86 -0.49
C VAL A 162 -10.15 -5.42 0.12
N LEU A 163 -10.21 -5.23 1.45
CA LEU A 163 -11.39 -4.70 2.13
C LEU A 163 -11.76 -3.31 1.61
N ARG A 164 -10.78 -2.42 1.41
CA ARG A 164 -11.03 -1.09 0.84
C ARG A 164 -11.62 -1.16 -0.56
N ILE A 165 -11.09 -2.04 -1.42
CA ILE A 165 -11.61 -2.27 -2.77
C ILE A 165 -13.04 -2.82 -2.68
N TYR A 166 -13.29 -3.81 -1.81
CA TYR A 166 -14.61 -4.39 -1.58
C TYR A 166 -15.64 -3.34 -1.19
N LEU A 167 -15.32 -2.45 -0.26
CA LEU A 167 -16.22 -1.39 0.19
C LEU A 167 -16.62 -0.46 -0.98
N GLY A 168 -15.66 -0.02 -1.79
CA GLY A 168 -15.95 0.83 -2.96
C GLY A 168 -16.84 0.16 -4.00
N TRP A 169 -16.56 -1.12 -4.31
CA TRP A 169 -17.39 -1.89 -5.25
C TRP A 169 -18.79 -2.20 -4.70
N SER A 170 -18.90 -2.50 -3.40
CA SER A 170 -20.20 -2.75 -2.76
C SER A 170 -21.08 -1.50 -2.73
N TYR A 171 -20.49 -0.34 -2.42
CA TYR A 171 -21.19 0.95 -2.40
C TYR A 171 -21.80 1.30 -3.76
N VAL A 172 -20.97 1.23 -4.82
CA VAL A 172 -21.43 1.50 -6.19
C VAL A 172 -22.43 0.44 -6.63
N GLY A 173 -22.17 -0.84 -6.34
CA GLY A 173 -23.08 -1.94 -6.67
C GLY A 173 -24.48 -1.77 -6.06
N ASP A 174 -24.55 -1.36 -4.80
CA ASP A 174 -25.82 -1.12 -4.12
C ASP A 174 -26.56 0.08 -4.73
N ARG A 175 -25.87 1.16 -5.10
CA ARG A 175 -26.47 2.31 -5.80
C ARG A 175 -27.00 1.97 -7.20
N LEU A 176 -26.29 1.11 -7.95
CA LEU A 176 -26.80 0.62 -9.24
C LEU A 176 -28.08 -0.20 -9.08
N LEU A 177 -28.17 -1.06 -8.07
CA LEU A 177 -29.31 -1.95 -7.87
C LEU A 177 -30.49 -1.30 -7.15
N SER A 178 -30.25 -0.25 -6.37
CA SER A 178 -31.28 0.51 -5.65
C SER A 178 -32.23 1.21 -6.60
N ALA A 179 -33.53 1.25 -6.29
CA ALA A 179 -34.51 1.96 -7.12
C ALA A 179 -34.51 3.48 -6.89
N VAL A 180 -33.95 3.92 -5.76
CA VAL A 180 -33.89 5.32 -5.34
C VAL A 180 -32.43 5.69 -5.08
N VAL A 181 -32.02 6.86 -5.53
CA VAL A 181 -30.65 7.38 -5.36
C VAL A 181 -30.70 8.72 -4.64
N PRO A 182 -30.02 8.87 -3.49
CA PRO A 182 -29.81 10.16 -2.86
C PRO A 182 -28.80 10.96 -3.67
N TYR A 183 -29.15 12.19 -4.01
CA TYR A 183 -28.27 13.12 -4.72
C TYR A 183 -28.37 14.53 -4.13
N GLU A 184 -27.29 15.28 -4.28
CA GLU A 184 -27.10 16.60 -3.71
C GLU A 184 -26.94 17.63 -4.84
N GLU A 185 -27.91 18.54 -5.00
CA GLU A 185 -27.80 19.63 -5.99
C GLU A 185 -26.96 20.80 -5.46
N THR A 186 -27.05 21.11 -4.15
CA THR A 186 -26.30 22.21 -3.50
C THR A 186 -26.00 21.89 -2.03
N GLY A 187 -24.82 22.26 -1.53
CA GLY A 187 -24.32 21.82 -0.21
C GLY A 187 -24.95 22.47 1.04
N TRP A 188 -26.11 23.11 0.94
CA TRP A 188 -26.79 23.75 2.08
C TRP A 188 -28.13 23.10 2.46
N TYR A 189 -28.67 22.23 1.62
CA TYR A 189 -29.93 21.53 1.88
C TYR A 189 -29.70 20.02 1.95
N ASP A 190 -30.57 19.32 2.67
CA ASP A 190 -30.56 17.87 2.69
C ASP A 190 -30.75 17.31 1.27
N GLY A 191 -30.01 16.25 0.94
CA GLY A 191 -30.08 15.60 -0.36
C GLY A 191 -31.49 15.17 -0.76
N GLN A 192 -31.77 15.26 -2.05
CA GLN A 192 -33.03 14.82 -2.62
C GLN A 192 -32.93 13.35 -3.04
N MET A 193 -34.08 12.67 -3.02
CA MET A 193 -34.18 11.26 -3.42
C MET A 193 -34.75 11.19 -4.83
N TRP A 194 -33.95 10.77 -5.79
CA TRP A 194 -34.41 10.54 -7.15
C TRP A 194 -34.82 9.08 -7.34
N VAL A 195 -36.04 8.85 -7.84
CA VAL A 195 -36.54 7.52 -8.18
C VAL A 195 -36.19 7.22 -9.63
N LYS A 196 -35.48 6.11 -9.86
CA LYS A 196 -35.07 5.70 -11.21
C LYS A 196 -36.28 5.32 -12.06
N PRO A 197 -36.43 5.91 -13.27
CA PRO A 197 -37.33 5.40 -14.29
C PRO A 197 -37.03 3.92 -14.61
N PRO A 198 -38.05 3.14 -14.99
CA PRO A 198 -37.90 1.69 -15.18
C PRO A 198 -36.84 1.33 -16.24
N GLU A 199 -36.64 2.17 -17.26
CA GLU A 199 -35.64 2.00 -18.31
C GLU A 199 -34.21 2.09 -17.75
N VAL A 200 -33.94 3.12 -16.94
CA VAL A 200 -32.64 3.34 -16.31
C VAL A 200 -32.36 2.25 -15.29
N LEU A 201 -33.36 1.87 -14.51
CA LEU A 201 -33.24 0.81 -13.52
C LEU A 201 -32.94 -0.55 -14.17
N ALA A 202 -33.56 -0.86 -15.32
CA ALA A 202 -33.29 -2.09 -16.05
C ALA A 202 -31.83 -2.13 -16.55
N ARG A 203 -31.32 -1.02 -17.12
CA ARG A 203 -29.92 -0.90 -17.56
C ARG A 203 -28.95 -1.10 -16.39
N ASP A 204 -29.17 -0.38 -15.29
CA ASP A 204 -28.29 -0.43 -14.12
C ASP A 204 -28.30 -1.82 -13.47
N ARG A 205 -29.45 -2.52 -13.47
CA ARG A 205 -29.55 -3.90 -12.98
C ARG A 205 -28.79 -4.89 -13.84
N LEU A 206 -28.84 -4.76 -15.17
CA LEU A 206 -28.04 -5.58 -16.07
C LEU A 206 -26.55 -5.36 -15.83
N LEU A 207 -26.13 -4.10 -15.73
CA LEU A 207 -24.73 -3.76 -15.45
C LEU A 207 -24.29 -4.30 -14.08
N GLY A 208 -25.11 -4.08 -13.05
CA GLY A 208 -24.88 -4.55 -11.70
C GLY A 208 -24.80 -6.08 -11.61
N SER A 209 -25.73 -6.80 -12.25
CA SER A 209 -25.77 -8.26 -12.17
C SER A 209 -24.65 -8.95 -12.96
N TYR A 210 -24.32 -8.45 -14.15
CA TYR A 210 -23.36 -9.11 -15.03
C TYR A 210 -21.91 -8.66 -14.83
N LYS A 211 -21.67 -7.42 -14.38
CA LYS A 211 -20.31 -6.90 -14.18
C LYS A 211 -19.95 -6.76 -12.71
N VAL A 212 -20.82 -6.17 -11.88
CA VAL A 212 -20.46 -5.82 -10.50
C VAL A 212 -20.56 -7.01 -9.55
N LYS A 213 -21.65 -7.80 -9.60
CA LYS A 213 -21.82 -8.99 -8.73
C LYS A 213 -20.69 -10.01 -8.79
N PRO A 214 -20.16 -10.44 -9.96
CA PRO A 214 -19.07 -11.40 -9.99
C PRO A 214 -17.79 -10.83 -9.35
N VAL A 215 -17.52 -9.53 -9.55
CA VAL A 215 -16.37 -8.84 -8.94
C VAL A 215 -16.51 -8.80 -7.42
N ILE A 216 -17.68 -8.43 -6.90
CA ILE A 216 -17.96 -8.41 -5.46
C ILE A 216 -17.80 -9.83 -4.86
N ASN A 217 -18.28 -10.86 -5.54
CA ASN A 217 -18.15 -12.23 -5.06
C ASN A 217 -16.69 -12.70 -5.04
N LEU A 218 -15.89 -12.36 -6.05
CA LEU A 218 -14.45 -12.61 -6.06
C LEU A 218 -13.77 -11.94 -4.85
N LEU A 219 -14.07 -10.66 -4.60
CA LEU A 219 -13.52 -9.90 -3.48
C LEU A 219 -13.95 -10.46 -2.11
N LYS A 220 -15.18 -10.96 -1.98
CA LYS A 220 -15.64 -11.65 -0.77
C LYS A 220 -14.84 -12.94 -0.54
N GLN A 221 -14.65 -13.75 -1.58
CA GLN A 221 -13.87 -14.97 -1.50
C GLN A 221 -12.41 -14.70 -1.14
N THR A 222 -11.81 -13.65 -1.70
CA THR A 222 -10.43 -13.28 -1.37
C THR A 222 -10.31 -12.74 0.05
N LEU A 223 -11.30 -12.00 0.54
CA LEU A 223 -11.33 -11.52 1.93
C LEU A 223 -11.48 -12.68 2.92
N VAL A 224 -12.37 -13.64 2.64
CA VAL A 224 -12.51 -14.87 3.45
C VAL A 224 -11.24 -15.72 3.39
N GLY A 225 -10.66 -15.89 2.21
CA GLY A 225 -9.42 -16.66 2.03
C GLY A 225 -8.22 -16.04 2.73
N THR A 226 -8.03 -14.72 2.62
CA THR A 226 -6.95 -14.01 3.34
C THR A 226 -7.18 -14.00 4.84
N GLY A 227 -8.42 -13.86 5.30
CA GLY A 227 -8.78 -13.99 6.72
C GLY A 227 -8.49 -15.37 7.29
N ALA A 228 -8.90 -16.43 6.60
CA ALA A 228 -8.60 -17.81 7.01
C ALA A 228 -7.09 -18.08 7.04
N LEU A 229 -6.36 -17.60 6.03
CA LEU A 229 -4.91 -17.73 5.96
C LEU A 229 -4.21 -16.95 7.09
N LEU A 230 -4.70 -15.76 7.43
CA LEU A 230 -4.17 -14.97 8.56
C LEU A 230 -4.38 -15.69 9.89
N VAL A 231 -5.58 -16.23 10.14
CA VAL A 231 -5.86 -17.02 11.35
C VAL A 231 -4.97 -18.27 11.40
N GLY A 232 -4.81 -18.96 10.26
CA GLY A 232 -3.91 -20.11 10.13
C GLY A 232 -2.45 -19.74 10.42
N ALA A 233 -1.96 -18.62 9.90
CA ALA A 233 -0.60 -18.13 10.11
C ALA A 233 -0.35 -17.73 11.57
N VAL A 234 -1.29 -17.04 12.21
CA VAL A 234 -1.21 -16.68 13.64
C VAL A 234 -1.24 -17.93 14.52
N SER A 235 -2.11 -18.88 14.21
CA SER A 235 -2.18 -20.16 14.92
C SER A 235 -0.85 -20.91 14.78
N LEU A 236 -0.33 -21.02 13.56
CA LEU A 236 0.96 -21.67 13.31
C LEU A 236 2.09 -20.95 14.03
N PHE A 237 2.11 -19.62 14.04
CA PHE A 237 3.11 -18.84 14.79
C PHE A 237 3.05 -19.11 16.30
N ALA A 238 1.85 -19.21 16.88
CA ALA A 238 1.67 -19.55 18.29
C ALA A 238 2.13 -20.99 18.62
N PHE A 239 1.96 -21.92 17.68
CA PHE A 239 2.37 -23.32 17.80
C PHE A 239 3.73 -23.63 17.13
N ALA A 240 4.48 -22.64 16.67
CA ALA A 240 5.72 -22.85 15.93
C ALA A 240 6.87 -23.34 16.84
N ALA A 241 6.86 -22.97 18.12
CA ALA A 241 7.87 -23.39 19.09
C ALA A 241 8.07 -24.93 19.14
N PRO A 242 7.04 -25.77 19.32
CA PRO A 242 7.22 -27.22 19.30
C PRO A 242 7.62 -27.81 17.94
N VAL A 243 7.37 -27.11 16.82
CA VAL A 243 7.74 -27.60 15.48
C VAL A 243 9.20 -27.35 15.17
N GLU A 244 9.75 -26.20 15.59
CA GLU A 244 11.18 -25.90 15.47
C GLU A 244 12.02 -26.87 16.28
N ASP A 245 11.60 -27.18 17.52
CA ASP A 245 12.25 -28.18 18.38
C ASP A 245 12.25 -29.58 17.72
N PHE A 246 11.15 -29.95 17.06
CA PHE A 246 11.03 -31.22 16.34
C PHE A 246 11.90 -31.27 15.08
N LEU A 247 11.97 -30.19 14.30
CA LEU A 247 12.84 -30.13 13.11
C LEU A 247 14.32 -30.11 13.49
N HIS A 248 14.69 -29.43 14.57
CA HIS A 248 16.05 -29.51 15.13
C HIS A 248 16.40 -30.93 15.58
N SER A 249 15.44 -31.64 16.20
CA SER A 249 15.60 -33.05 16.56
C SER A 249 15.78 -33.98 15.34
N LEU A 250 15.17 -33.69 14.19
CA LEU A 250 15.28 -34.50 12.98
C LEU A 250 16.57 -34.25 12.19
N ASN A 251 17.10 -33.03 12.27
CA ASN A 251 18.30 -32.63 11.54
C ASN A 251 19.59 -32.86 12.34
N GLN A 252 19.47 -33.27 13.61
CA GLN A 252 20.60 -33.79 14.39
C GLN A 252 21.00 -35.17 13.83
N PRO A 253 22.27 -35.40 13.46
CA PRO A 253 22.76 -36.75 13.19
C PRO A 253 22.48 -37.62 14.42
N PRO A 254 22.21 -38.93 14.27
CA PRO A 254 21.75 -39.80 15.35
C PRO A 254 22.77 -39.81 16.50
N SER A 255 22.59 -38.87 17.41
CA SER A 255 23.30 -38.74 18.66
C SER A 255 22.19 -38.84 19.69
N ALA A 256 21.81 -40.09 19.96
CA ALA A 256 20.92 -40.52 21.03
C ALA A 256 19.69 -39.61 21.26
N ALA A 257 18.60 -39.93 20.56
CA ALA A 257 17.27 -39.54 21.01
C ALA A 257 17.09 -39.90 22.50
N SER A 258 16.75 -38.92 23.34
CA SER A 258 16.13 -39.19 24.64
C SER A 258 15.18 -38.08 25.08
N SER A 259 14.07 -37.96 24.35
CA SER A 259 12.82 -37.46 24.95
C SER A 259 12.21 -38.59 25.79
N SER A 260 12.55 -38.66 27.07
CA SER A 260 11.60 -38.91 28.17
C SER A 260 12.34 -39.20 29.49
N LYS A 261 12.15 -38.29 30.46
CA LYS A 261 12.66 -38.30 31.85
C LYS A 261 14.20 -38.16 31.96
N PRO A 262 14.73 -37.12 32.65
CA PRO A 262 16.16 -37.02 32.85
C PRO A 262 16.55 -37.96 34.00
N SER A 263 16.61 -39.26 33.74
CA SER A 263 17.55 -40.10 34.47
C SER A 263 18.92 -39.85 33.85
N LEU A 264 19.47 -38.66 34.10
CA LEU A 264 20.82 -38.30 33.68
C LEU A 264 21.76 -39.37 34.22
N ARG A 265 22.35 -40.16 33.31
CA ARG A 265 23.38 -41.12 33.70
C ARG A 265 24.54 -40.34 34.29
N ARG A 266 25.13 -40.84 35.38
CA ARG A 266 26.27 -40.21 36.08
C ARG A 266 27.41 -39.83 35.12
N GLU A 267 27.55 -40.59 34.03
CA GLU A 267 28.53 -40.41 32.96
C GLU A 267 28.28 -39.16 32.09
N GLU A 268 27.02 -38.77 31.89
CA GLU A 268 26.63 -37.59 31.10
C GLU A 268 26.76 -36.29 31.91
N LEU A 269 26.54 -36.33 33.22
CA LEU A 269 26.82 -35.20 34.13
C LEU A 269 28.32 -34.86 34.22
N LEU A 270 29.19 -35.82 33.88
CA LEU A 270 30.65 -35.65 33.86
C LEU A 270 31.18 -35.18 32.51
N ARG A 271 30.35 -35.17 31.46
CA ARG A 271 30.72 -34.61 30.17
C ARG A 271 30.38 -33.13 30.15
N LEU A 272 31.42 -32.30 30.24
CA LEU A 272 31.30 -30.88 29.99
C LEU A 272 30.85 -30.65 28.53
N PRO A 273 29.90 -29.72 28.28
CA PRO A 273 29.57 -29.28 26.93
C PRO A 273 30.83 -28.81 26.20
N VAL A 274 30.95 -29.18 24.91
CA VAL A 274 32.15 -28.88 24.10
C VAL A 274 32.40 -27.38 23.99
N GLU A 275 31.35 -26.56 24.08
CA GLU A 275 31.42 -25.09 24.11
C GLU A 275 32.18 -24.59 25.35
N VAL A 276 31.87 -25.14 26.53
CA VAL A 276 32.52 -24.79 27.81
C VAL A 276 33.98 -25.23 27.85
N MET A 277 34.36 -26.28 27.10
CA MET A 277 35.75 -26.74 27.01
C MET A 277 36.67 -25.80 26.22
N GLN A 278 36.12 -24.91 25.39
CA GLN A 278 36.91 -24.00 24.53
C GLN A 278 36.90 -22.54 25.01
N ASP A 279 36.11 -22.21 26.02
CA ASP A 279 35.99 -20.86 26.55
C ASP A 279 37.09 -20.54 27.58
N ASP A 280 38.22 -20.02 27.10
CA ASP A 280 39.36 -19.61 27.92
C ASP A 280 39.00 -18.51 28.95
N ASP A 281 38.08 -17.60 28.62
CA ASP A 281 37.61 -16.53 29.52
C ASP A 281 36.86 -17.08 30.74
N LEU A 282 36.05 -18.13 30.53
CA LEU A 282 35.32 -18.80 31.60
C LEU A 282 36.28 -19.63 32.47
N ALA A 283 37.27 -20.27 31.86
CA ALA A 283 38.33 -20.95 32.58
C ALA A 283 39.16 -19.99 33.45
N ALA A 284 39.46 -18.80 32.93
CA ALA A 284 40.16 -17.74 33.67
C ALA A 284 39.32 -17.21 34.84
N ALA A 285 38.04 -16.93 34.64
CA ALA A 285 37.13 -16.50 35.70
C ALA A 285 36.96 -17.57 36.81
N ALA A 286 36.90 -18.84 36.43
CA ALA A 286 36.84 -19.95 37.38
C ALA A 286 38.15 -20.10 38.19
N ALA A 287 39.31 -19.87 37.56
CA ALA A 287 40.61 -19.89 38.21
C ALA A 287 40.80 -18.69 39.16
N GLU A 288 40.32 -17.51 38.79
CA GLU A 288 40.30 -16.32 39.65
C GLU A 288 39.40 -16.55 40.87
N ALA A 289 38.20 -17.09 40.66
CA ALA A 289 37.28 -17.43 41.74
C ALA A 289 37.84 -18.52 42.68
N ALA A 290 38.79 -19.34 42.22
CA ALA A 290 39.45 -20.39 42.98
C ALA A 290 40.82 -19.97 43.55
N ASP A 291 41.19 -18.69 43.47
CA ASP A 291 42.49 -18.15 43.92
C ASP A 291 43.69 -18.94 43.35
N GLY A 292 43.63 -19.31 42.07
CA GLY A 292 44.67 -20.09 41.39
C GLY A 292 44.76 -21.56 41.81
N ARG A 293 43.76 -22.08 42.53
CA ARG A 293 43.67 -23.48 42.95
C ARG A 293 42.80 -24.29 41.98
N PRO A 294 43.00 -25.61 41.89
CA PRO A 294 42.13 -26.44 41.07
C PRO A 294 40.68 -26.44 41.61
N VAL A 295 39.71 -26.27 40.72
CA VAL A 295 38.28 -26.18 41.07
C VAL A 295 37.78 -27.44 41.79
N TYR A 296 38.35 -28.61 41.49
CA TYR A 296 38.02 -29.88 42.16
C TYR A 296 38.31 -29.89 43.67
N CYS A 297 39.10 -28.93 44.17
CA CYS A 297 39.38 -28.82 45.58
C CYS A 297 38.16 -28.41 46.41
N ARG A 298 37.09 -27.86 45.83
CA ARG A 298 35.85 -27.52 46.57
C ARG A 298 34.99 -28.74 46.92
N ASP A 299 35.05 -29.78 46.10
CA ASP A 299 34.21 -30.97 46.27
C ASP A 299 35.00 -32.12 46.91
N ARG A 300 34.51 -32.63 48.05
CA ARG A 300 35.11 -33.76 48.77
C ARG A 300 35.30 -34.99 47.88
N TYR A 301 34.35 -35.26 46.98
CA TYR A 301 34.40 -36.42 46.08
C TYR A 301 35.52 -36.31 45.04
N TYR A 302 35.62 -35.18 44.33
CA TYR A 302 36.65 -34.99 43.30
C TYR A 302 38.04 -34.77 43.90
N ARG A 303 38.11 -34.16 45.09
CA ARG A 303 39.34 -34.07 45.88
C ARG A 303 39.91 -35.44 46.21
N ALA A 304 39.06 -36.38 46.63
CA ALA A 304 39.47 -37.75 46.91
C ALA A 304 39.93 -38.52 45.66
N LEU A 305 39.29 -38.26 44.51
CA LEU A 305 39.65 -38.87 43.24
C LEU A 305 40.99 -38.36 42.68
N ALA A 306 41.26 -37.06 42.81
CA ALA A 306 42.45 -36.40 42.27
C ALA A 306 43.66 -36.42 43.22
N GLY A 307 43.56 -37.06 44.39
CA GLY A 307 44.66 -37.20 45.35
C GLY A 307 44.97 -35.96 46.18
N GLY A 308 44.18 -34.88 46.08
CA GLY A 308 44.21 -33.72 46.97
C GLY A 308 45.51 -32.90 47.00
N GLN A 309 46.46 -33.15 46.09
CA GLN A 309 47.85 -32.67 46.18
C GLN A 309 48.04 -31.15 46.03
N TYR A 310 46.99 -30.43 45.63
CA TYR A 310 47.01 -28.98 45.37
C TYR A 310 45.90 -28.22 46.12
N CYS A 311 45.26 -28.87 47.09
CA CYS A 311 44.21 -28.27 47.90
C CYS A 311 44.80 -27.71 49.21
N LYS A 312 44.25 -26.61 49.71
CA LYS A 312 44.72 -26.00 50.97
C LYS A 312 43.99 -26.64 52.15
N TRP A 313 44.57 -26.54 53.35
CA TRP A 313 43.94 -26.99 54.60
C TRP A 313 42.54 -26.41 54.82
N ASP A 314 42.32 -25.15 54.39
CA ASP A 314 41.01 -24.48 54.49
C ASP A 314 39.92 -25.21 53.69
N ASP A 315 40.27 -25.84 52.57
CA ASP A 315 39.33 -26.60 51.73
C ASP A 315 38.92 -27.92 52.41
N LEU A 316 39.74 -28.45 53.34
CA LEU A 316 39.49 -29.71 54.04
C LEU A 316 38.48 -29.61 55.19
N LEU A 317 38.13 -28.39 55.60
CA LEU A 317 37.23 -28.13 56.73
C LEU A 317 35.75 -28.06 56.33
N ASN A 318 35.45 -28.00 55.03
CA ASN A 318 34.12 -28.15 54.42
C ASN A 318 34.01 -29.46 53.62
#